data_AF-A0A437UUT7-F1
#
_entry.id   AF-A0A437UUT7-F1
#
_cell.length_a   1.000
_cell.length_b   1.000
_cell.length_c   1.000
_cell.angle_alpha   90.00
_cell.angle_beta   90.00
_cell.angle_gamma   90.00
#
_symmetry.space_group_name_H-M   'P 1'
#
loop_
_entity.id
_entity.type
_entity.pdbx_description
1 polymer ?
#
loop_
_entity_poly.entity_id
_entity_poly.type
_entity_poly.pdbx_seq_one_letter_code
_entity_poly.pdbx_strand_id
1 'polypeptide(L)'
;MSKRATKRGRQAKKAHKASVPQNAGKKGLSTGSKAVIAAFAVILALSMMLPSLAGLFGGDGSNANPTTIEEIDSRYGEIAEPLEEKVAADPTDMESVLELGKTYMNWGYNVSYLASVDNETLHANELFDKAIKMFDSYLASDPEDAGQTKVDRALCLLYAGETSTARTALETITSEDPENAVAWANLGLVCEISGDTEAARTAYSAAIEHDPDNAQGAKSYASQRLLALNTSGSSSEGLSGTLRDLSDTNI
;
A
#
# COMPACT_ATOMS: atom_id res chain seq x y z
N MET A 1 -26.76 40.78 52.74
CA MET A 1 -25.33 41.15 52.74
C MET A 1 -24.48 39.90 52.91
N SER A 2 -23.48 39.70 52.05
CA SER A 2 -22.14 39.07 52.26
C SER A 2 -21.94 38.07 53.43
N LYS A 3 -21.20 36.96 53.35
CA LYS A 3 -20.10 36.49 52.46
C LYS A 3 -19.63 35.11 53.00
N ARG A 4 -19.12 34.23 52.11
CA ARG A 4 -17.91 33.34 52.22
C ARG A 4 -17.82 32.34 53.41
N ALA A 5 -17.21 31.16 53.34
CA ALA A 5 -16.32 30.50 52.39
C ALA A 5 -16.23 28.98 52.69
N THR A 6 -16.26 28.18 51.62
CA THR A 6 -15.29 27.14 51.24
C THR A 6 -14.66 26.23 52.31
N LYS A 7 -14.90 24.91 52.20
CA LYS A 7 -13.85 23.91 52.39
C LYS A 7 -13.97 22.74 51.39
N ARG A 8 -12.88 22.57 50.64
CA ARG A 8 -12.65 21.64 49.53
C ARG A 8 -12.61 20.18 50.02
N GLY A 9 -13.44 19.33 49.43
CA GLY A 9 -13.24 17.87 49.40
C GLY A 9 -12.63 17.47 48.05
N ARG A 10 -11.36 17.06 48.07
CA ARG A 10 -10.53 16.75 46.91
C ARG A 10 -10.89 15.33 46.43
N GLN A 11 -11.77 15.20 45.45
CA GLN A 11 -11.98 13.90 44.76
C GLN A 11 -10.84 13.69 43.76
N ALA A 12 -9.99 12.72 44.05
CA ALA A 12 -8.98 12.23 43.13
C ALA A 12 -9.68 11.51 41.97
N LYS A 13 -9.67 12.11 40.78
CA LYS A 13 -10.00 11.41 39.53
C LYS A 13 -8.91 10.35 39.30
N LYS A 14 -9.24 9.07 39.53
CA LYS A 14 -8.47 7.96 38.99
C LYS A 14 -8.59 8.01 37.48
N ALA A 15 -7.50 8.38 36.80
CA ALA A 15 -7.37 8.26 35.37
C ALA A 15 -7.53 6.78 34.99
N HIS A 16 -8.58 6.48 34.25
CA HIS A 16 -8.76 5.18 33.61
C HIS A 16 -7.75 5.13 32.46
N LYS A 17 -6.58 4.55 32.74
CA LYS A 17 -5.57 4.25 31.73
C LYS A 17 -6.17 3.14 30.86
N ALA A 18 -6.80 3.52 29.75
CA ALA A 18 -7.20 2.58 28.72
C ALA A 18 -5.91 1.93 28.21
N SER A 19 -5.70 0.68 28.59
CA SER A 19 -4.68 -0.18 28.01
C SER A 19 -5.00 -0.35 26.53
N VAL A 20 -4.17 0.24 25.68
CA VAL A 20 -4.10 -0.09 24.26
C VAL A 20 -3.86 -1.60 24.17
N PRO A 21 -4.72 -2.38 23.50
CA PRO A 21 -4.39 -3.77 23.22
C PRO A 21 -3.26 -3.76 22.18
N GLN A 22 -2.02 -3.91 22.68
CA GLN A 22 -0.93 -4.39 21.84
C GLN A 22 -1.24 -5.85 21.47
N ASN A 23 -0.94 -6.17 20.21
CA ASN A 23 -0.98 -7.51 19.62
C ASN A 23 -2.32 -7.91 18.96
N ALA A 24 -2.74 -7.16 17.94
CA ALA A 24 -3.41 -7.77 16.80
C ALA A 24 -2.31 -8.38 15.93
N GLY A 25 -2.18 -9.70 15.94
CA GLY A 25 -1.25 -10.39 15.04
C GLY A 25 -1.53 -9.95 13.61
N LYS A 26 -0.51 -9.40 12.93
CA LYS A 26 -0.55 -9.01 11.52
C LYS A 26 -0.92 -10.25 10.71
N LYS A 27 -2.21 -10.44 10.44
CA LYS A 27 -2.70 -11.56 9.65
C LYS A 27 -2.27 -11.31 8.21
N GLY A 28 -1.43 -12.20 7.69
CA GLY A 28 -0.97 -12.13 6.30
C GLY A 28 -2.14 -11.98 5.33
N LEU A 29 -1.88 -11.26 4.24
CA LEU A 29 -2.88 -10.94 3.23
C LEU A 29 -3.46 -12.23 2.61
N SER A 30 -4.79 -12.28 2.40
CA SER A 30 -5.45 -13.46 1.83
C SER A 30 -4.96 -13.76 0.41
N THR A 31 -5.01 -15.01 -0.05
CA THR A 31 -4.57 -15.39 -1.41
C THR A 31 -5.28 -14.58 -2.51
N GLY A 32 -6.57 -14.27 -2.33
CA GLY A 32 -7.32 -13.42 -3.27
C GLY A 32 -6.78 -11.98 -3.30
N SER A 33 -6.49 -11.42 -2.12
CA SER A 33 -5.89 -10.09 -1.99
C SER A 33 -4.46 -10.05 -2.56
N LYS A 34 -3.67 -11.11 -2.39
CA LYS A 34 -2.33 -11.24 -3.00
C LYS A 34 -2.40 -11.22 -4.53
N ALA A 35 -3.39 -11.86 -5.13
CA ALA A 35 -3.60 -11.85 -6.58
C ALA A 35 -3.98 -10.46 -7.12
N VAL A 36 -4.80 -9.70 -6.38
CA VAL A 36 -5.18 -8.32 -6.74
C VAL A 36 -3.98 -7.36 -6.64
N ILE A 37 -3.16 -7.49 -5.59
CA ILE A 37 -1.91 -6.73 -5.43
C ILE A 37 -0.90 -7.07 -6.54
N ALA A 38 -0.70 -8.37 -6.85
CA ALA A 38 0.21 -8.79 -7.89
C ALA A 38 -0.16 -8.20 -9.26
N ALA A 39 -1.45 -8.07 -9.56
CA ALA A 39 -1.92 -7.45 -10.81
C ALA A 39 -1.63 -5.94 -10.89
N PHE A 40 -1.64 -5.21 -9.77
CA PHE A 40 -1.30 -3.79 -9.74
C PHE A 40 0.21 -3.53 -9.82
N ALA A 41 0.97 -4.33 -9.10
CA ALA A 41 2.42 -4.18 -9.06
C ALA A 41 3.11 -4.59 -10.37
N VAL A 42 2.50 -5.43 -11.21
CA VAL A 42 2.98 -5.60 -12.60
C VAL A 42 2.88 -4.30 -13.40
N ILE A 43 1.86 -3.46 -13.16
CA ILE A 43 1.68 -2.18 -13.86
C ILE A 43 2.61 -1.09 -13.29
N LEU A 44 2.84 -1.08 -11.96
CA LEU A 44 3.85 -0.20 -11.35
C LEU A 44 5.29 -0.64 -11.66
N ALA A 45 5.59 -1.94 -11.69
CA ALA A 45 6.91 -2.45 -12.07
C ALA A 45 7.23 -2.16 -13.54
N LEU A 46 6.25 -2.22 -14.44
CA LEU A 46 6.46 -1.84 -15.85
C LEU A 46 6.68 -0.33 -16.05
N SER A 47 6.29 0.51 -15.09
CA SER A 47 6.49 1.97 -15.12
C SER A 47 7.67 2.46 -14.28
N MET A 48 8.09 1.69 -13.26
CA MET A 48 9.24 1.97 -12.39
C MET A 48 10.50 1.14 -12.74
N MET A 49 10.45 0.24 -13.73
CA MET A 49 11.66 -0.35 -14.29
C MET A 49 12.47 0.75 -14.99
N LEU A 50 13.37 1.36 -14.21
CA LEU A 50 14.42 2.25 -14.67
C LEU A 50 15.02 1.70 -15.97
N PRO A 51 15.11 2.49 -17.05
CA PRO A 51 15.92 2.13 -18.19
C PRO A 51 17.41 2.26 -17.81
N SER A 52 17.99 1.26 -17.13
CA SER A 52 19.44 0.99 -17.17
C SER A 52 19.95 -0.24 -16.38
N LEU A 53 19.13 -1.00 -15.64
CA LEU A 53 19.71 -2.16 -14.92
C LEU A 53 20.23 -3.27 -15.87
N ALA A 54 19.74 -3.31 -17.12
CA ALA A 54 20.22 -4.23 -18.14
C ALA A 54 21.68 -3.96 -18.59
N GLY A 55 22.20 -2.74 -18.39
CA GLY A 55 23.53 -2.33 -18.84
C GLY A 55 24.67 -2.61 -17.85
N LEU A 56 24.35 -2.82 -16.57
CA LEU A 56 25.35 -2.99 -15.50
C LEU A 56 25.79 -4.46 -15.34
N PHE A 57 25.05 -5.42 -15.91
CA PHE A 57 25.23 -6.86 -15.66
C PHE A 57 25.44 -7.69 -16.93
N GLY A 58 26.08 -7.11 -17.94
CA GLY A 58 26.56 -7.84 -19.13
C GLY A 58 27.71 -8.79 -18.80
N GLY A 59 27.41 -9.90 -18.11
CA GLY A 59 28.34 -11.00 -17.83
C GLY A 59 27.56 -12.30 -17.63
N ASP A 60 27.84 -13.30 -18.46
CA ASP A 60 27.16 -14.61 -18.57
C ASP A 60 26.56 -15.18 -17.28
N GLY A 61 25.23 -15.33 -17.25
CA GLY A 61 24.52 -16.11 -16.22
C GLY A 61 23.06 -15.70 -16.01
N SER A 62 22.15 -16.23 -16.84
CA SER A 62 20.69 -16.23 -16.67
C SER A 62 20.02 -14.89 -16.30
N ASN A 63 19.36 -14.26 -17.28
CA ASN A 63 18.29 -13.27 -17.12
C ASN A 63 17.03 -13.84 -16.42
N ALA A 64 17.20 -14.72 -15.43
CA ALA A 64 16.11 -15.31 -14.68
C ALA A 64 15.64 -14.31 -13.61
N ASN A 65 14.33 -14.10 -13.55
CA ASN A 65 13.72 -13.45 -12.39
C ASN A 65 14.12 -14.25 -11.13
N PRO A 66 14.44 -13.57 -10.01
CA PRO A 66 14.76 -14.25 -8.75
C PRO A 66 13.69 -15.27 -8.41
N THR A 67 14.11 -16.47 -8.06
CA THR A 67 13.22 -17.57 -7.68
C THR A 67 13.24 -17.84 -6.18
N THR A 68 14.20 -17.30 -5.45
CA THR A 68 14.28 -17.41 -3.98
C THR A 68 14.41 -16.05 -3.30
N ILE A 69 14.11 -16.03 -2.00
CA ILE A 69 14.24 -14.81 -1.17
C ILE A 69 15.72 -14.45 -1.00
N GLU A 70 16.62 -15.43 -0.90
CA GLU A 70 18.06 -15.17 -0.79
C GLU A 70 18.63 -14.46 -2.03
N GLU A 71 18.16 -14.81 -3.23
CA GLU A 71 18.54 -14.12 -4.47
C GLU A 71 18.03 -12.67 -4.51
N ILE A 72 16.83 -12.44 -4.00
CA ILE A 72 16.26 -11.09 -3.85
C ILE A 72 17.09 -10.29 -2.85
N ASP A 73 17.38 -10.86 -1.69
CA ASP A 73 18.13 -10.22 -0.61
C ASP A 73 19.54 -9.84 -1.04
N SER A 74 20.25 -10.75 -1.73
CA SER A 74 21.58 -10.45 -2.28
C SER A 74 21.52 -9.26 -3.26
N ARG A 75 20.54 -9.25 -4.16
CA ARG A 75 20.42 -8.23 -5.20
C ARG A 75 20.08 -6.85 -4.64
N TYR A 76 19.11 -6.77 -3.73
CA TYR A 76 18.73 -5.51 -3.14
C TYR A 76 19.73 -5.04 -2.07
N GLY A 77 20.42 -5.96 -1.40
CA GLY A 77 21.52 -5.65 -0.48
C GLY A 77 22.64 -4.88 -1.18
N GLU A 78 23.10 -5.33 -2.36
CA GLU A 78 24.13 -4.63 -3.15
C GLU A 78 23.78 -3.18 -3.51
N ILE A 79 22.49 -2.87 -3.64
CA ILE A 79 21.98 -1.52 -3.95
C ILE A 79 21.78 -0.71 -2.67
N ALA A 80 21.24 -1.33 -1.62
CA ALA A 80 20.88 -0.66 -0.38
C ALA A 80 22.12 -0.28 0.45
N GLU A 81 23.13 -1.15 0.55
CA GLU A 81 24.33 -0.91 1.38
C GLU A 81 25.03 0.45 1.12
N PRO A 82 25.37 0.85 -0.13
CA PRO A 82 26.01 2.15 -0.36
C PRO A 82 25.07 3.33 -0.05
N LEU A 83 23.76 3.17 -0.27
CA LEU A 83 22.77 4.19 0.08
C LEU A 83 22.61 4.33 1.60
N GLU A 84 22.64 3.22 2.34
CA GLU A 84 22.63 3.19 3.80
C GLU A 84 23.85 3.94 4.36
N GLU A 85 25.05 3.71 3.81
CA GLU A 85 26.26 4.43 4.21
C GLU A 85 26.13 5.94 3.94
N LYS A 86 25.63 6.32 2.76
CA LYS A 86 25.45 7.72 2.36
C LYS A 86 24.46 8.44 3.27
N VAL A 87 23.31 7.82 3.55
CA VAL A 87 22.28 8.38 4.45
C VAL A 87 22.76 8.43 5.90
N ALA A 88 23.57 7.47 6.34
CA ALA A 88 24.17 7.50 7.68
C ALA A 88 25.20 8.64 7.83
N ALA A 89 25.95 8.93 6.77
CA ALA A 89 26.94 10.01 6.74
C ALA A 89 26.29 11.40 6.62
N ASP A 90 25.24 11.52 5.80
CA ASP A 90 24.45 12.74 5.62
C ASP A 90 22.95 12.44 5.59
N PRO A 91 22.27 12.49 6.76
CA PRO A 91 20.83 12.27 6.84
C PRO A 91 19.99 13.37 6.16
N THR A 92 20.60 14.46 5.69
CA THR A 92 19.93 15.57 5.00
C THR A 92 19.98 15.46 3.49
N ASP A 93 20.71 14.48 2.96
CA ASP A 93 20.70 14.12 1.54
C ASP A 93 19.37 13.46 1.16
N MET A 94 18.36 14.29 0.90
CA MET A 94 16.99 13.85 0.61
C MET A 94 16.87 13.04 -0.68
N GLU A 95 17.79 13.22 -1.63
CA GLU A 95 17.86 12.38 -2.84
C GLU A 95 18.18 10.93 -2.46
N SER A 96 19.22 10.73 -1.63
CA SER A 96 19.64 9.40 -1.18
C SER A 96 18.64 8.78 -0.21
N VAL A 97 18.03 9.59 0.65
CA VAL A 97 16.93 9.15 1.54
C VAL A 97 15.76 8.64 0.71
N LEU A 98 15.34 9.39 -0.32
CA LEU A 98 14.24 8.98 -1.19
C LEU A 98 14.58 7.71 -1.97
N GLU A 99 15.78 7.62 -2.52
CA GLU A 99 16.25 6.45 -3.27
C GLU A 99 16.33 5.20 -2.39
N LEU A 100 16.83 5.34 -1.16
CA LEU A 100 16.86 4.26 -0.18
C LEU A 100 15.45 3.80 0.20
N GLY A 101 14.51 4.73 0.40
CA GLY A 101 13.10 4.42 0.65
C GLY A 101 12.46 3.60 -0.47
N LYS A 102 12.66 4.02 -1.72
CA LYS A 102 12.18 3.28 -2.91
C LYS A 102 12.84 1.90 -3.03
N THR A 103 14.12 1.81 -2.71
CA THR A 103 14.87 0.54 -2.71
C THR A 103 14.27 -0.45 -1.70
N TYR A 104 14.04 -0.02 -0.46
CA TYR A 104 13.39 -0.88 0.54
C TYR A 104 11.95 -1.25 0.19
N MET A 105 11.17 -0.34 -0.39
CA MET A 105 9.81 -0.64 -0.85
C MET A 105 9.82 -1.76 -1.89
N ASN A 106 10.69 -1.65 -2.90
CA ASN A 106 10.82 -2.64 -3.96
C ASN A 106 11.36 -3.98 -3.42
N TRP A 107 12.33 -3.93 -2.51
CA TRP A 107 12.85 -5.11 -1.84
C TRP A 107 11.75 -5.84 -1.07
N GLY A 108 11.04 -5.13 -0.18
CA GLY A 108 9.94 -5.69 0.61
C GLY A 108 8.84 -6.25 -0.27
N TYR A 109 8.49 -5.56 -1.36
CA TYR A 109 7.51 -6.04 -2.33
C TYR A 109 7.91 -7.39 -2.94
N ASN A 110 9.16 -7.51 -3.42
CA ASN A 110 9.65 -8.76 -4.03
C ASN A 110 9.74 -9.90 -3.01
N VAL A 111 10.17 -9.64 -1.78
CA VAL A 111 10.15 -10.65 -0.70
C VAL A 111 8.72 -11.08 -0.40
N SER A 112 7.80 -10.12 -0.27
CA SER A 112 6.39 -10.41 0.06
C SER A 112 5.69 -11.29 -0.99
N TYR A 113 6.16 -11.23 -2.24
CA TYR A 113 5.63 -12.04 -3.33
C TYR A 113 5.96 -13.52 -3.18
N LEU A 114 7.18 -13.84 -2.74
CA LEU A 114 7.60 -15.23 -2.50
C LEU A 114 7.28 -15.72 -1.07
N ALA A 115 7.00 -14.79 -0.15
CA ALA A 115 6.72 -15.12 1.24
C ALA A 115 5.51 -16.06 1.39
N SER A 116 5.82 -17.26 1.88
CA SER A 116 4.91 -18.38 2.09
C SER A 116 4.74 -18.74 3.57
N VAL A 117 5.68 -18.30 4.42
CA VAL A 117 5.69 -18.56 5.86
C VAL A 117 5.88 -17.29 6.69
N ASP A 118 5.64 -17.39 8.00
CA ASP A 118 5.59 -16.25 8.92
C ASP A 118 6.92 -15.46 8.98
N ASN A 119 8.08 -16.12 8.91
CA ASN A 119 9.38 -15.45 8.98
C ASN A 119 9.70 -14.60 7.73
N GLU A 120 9.34 -15.09 6.55
CA GLU A 120 9.50 -14.36 5.28
C GLU A 120 8.56 -13.16 5.22
N THR A 121 7.36 -13.31 5.81
CA THR A 121 6.41 -12.22 5.99
C THR A 121 6.96 -11.16 6.95
N LEU A 122 7.67 -11.56 8.00
CA LEU A 122 8.33 -10.63 8.92
C LEU A 122 9.43 -9.83 8.20
N HIS A 123 10.28 -10.49 7.42
CA HIS A 123 11.32 -9.83 6.62
C HIS A 123 10.74 -8.78 5.66
N ALA A 124 9.69 -9.12 4.91
CA ALA A 124 9.01 -8.15 4.06
C ALA A 124 8.46 -6.94 4.86
N ASN A 125 7.85 -7.20 6.03
CA ASN A 125 7.34 -6.13 6.89
C ASN A 125 8.45 -5.21 7.41
N GLU A 126 9.59 -5.76 7.81
CA GLU A 126 10.75 -4.98 8.24
C GLU A 126 11.26 -4.06 7.13
N LEU A 127 11.29 -4.55 5.89
CA LEU A 127 11.65 -3.75 4.71
C LEU A 127 10.64 -2.63 4.46
N PHE A 128 9.33 -2.88 4.57
CA PHE A 128 8.33 -1.83 4.45
C PHE A 128 8.43 -0.78 5.57
N ASP A 129 8.72 -1.19 6.81
CA ASP A 129 8.93 -0.26 7.92
C ASP A 129 10.15 0.65 7.68
N LYS A 130 11.24 0.09 7.13
CA LYS A 130 12.41 0.88 6.69
C LYS A 130 12.05 1.86 5.57
N ALA A 131 11.29 1.43 4.57
CA ALA A 131 10.82 2.29 3.48
C ALA A 131 9.98 3.46 4.00
N ILE A 132 9.00 3.19 4.87
CA ILE A 132 8.14 4.20 5.50
C ILE A 132 8.99 5.23 6.26
N LYS A 133 10.00 4.78 7.02
CA LYS A 133 10.89 5.69 7.75
C LYS A 133 11.65 6.65 6.81
N MET A 134 12.12 6.16 5.67
CA MET A 134 12.80 7.00 4.69
C MET A 134 11.83 7.99 4.03
N PHE A 135 10.64 7.53 3.65
CA PHE A 135 9.60 8.42 3.12
C PHE A 135 9.14 9.46 4.14
N ASP A 136 9.00 9.10 5.42
CA ASP A 136 8.70 10.05 6.49
C ASP A 136 9.77 11.14 6.62
N SER A 137 11.05 10.74 6.54
CA SER A 137 12.16 11.69 6.57
C SER A 137 12.15 12.64 5.37
N TYR A 138 11.91 12.10 4.16
CA TYR A 138 11.81 12.89 2.94
C TYR A 138 10.63 13.85 2.96
N LEU A 139 9.45 13.40 3.38
CA LEU A 139 8.25 14.23 3.46
C LEU A 139 8.38 15.33 4.52
N ALA A 140 9.15 15.09 5.59
CA ALA A 140 9.42 16.09 6.61
C ALA A 140 10.30 17.27 6.13
N SER A 141 11.01 17.13 4.99
CA SER A 141 11.73 18.25 4.37
C SER A 141 10.83 19.14 3.51
N ASP A 142 9.53 18.86 3.45
CA ASP A 142 8.52 19.58 2.66
C ASP A 142 8.89 19.78 1.17
N PRO A 143 9.16 18.68 0.43
CA PRO A 143 9.50 18.76 -0.98
C PRO A 143 8.28 19.18 -1.82
N GLU A 144 8.52 19.98 -2.86
CA GLU A 144 7.46 20.49 -3.75
C GLU A 144 6.69 19.34 -4.44
N ASP A 145 7.41 18.29 -4.85
CA ASP A 145 6.85 17.12 -5.55
C ASP A 145 6.57 15.94 -4.59
N ALA A 146 5.93 16.19 -3.45
CA ALA A 146 5.68 15.17 -2.41
C ALA A 146 4.60 14.14 -2.79
N GLY A 147 3.78 14.41 -3.81
CA GLY A 147 2.56 13.64 -4.11
C GLY A 147 2.79 12.15 -4.31
N GLN A 148 3.75 11.78 -5.17
CA GLN A 148 4.08 10.38 -5.41
C GLN A 148 4.65 9.69 -4.16
N THR A 149 5.50 10.37 -3.39
CA THR A 149 6.09 9.79 -2.17
C THR A 149 5.03 9.55 -1.08
N LYS A 150 4.01 10.41 -0.97
CA LYS A 150 2.86 10.16 -0.07
C LYS A 150 2.12 8.89 -0.47
N VAL A 151 1.94 8.63 -1.77
CA VAL A 151 1.32 7.41 -2.30
C VAL A 151 2.19 6.18 -2.03
N ASP A 152 3.48 6.24 -2.34
CA ASP A 152 4.43 5.13 -2.13
C ASP A 152 4.45 4.70 -0.65
N ARG A 153 4.45 5.67 0.26
CA ARG A 153 4.34 5.43 1.71
C ARG A 153 3.03 4.74 2.08
N ALA A 154 1.90 5.16 1.52
CA ALA A 154 0.61 4.52 1.77
C ALA A 154 0.57 3.08 1.23
N LEU A 155 1.24 2.80 0.12
CA LEU A 155 1.41 1.44 -0.40
C LEU A 155 2.26 0.57 0.51
N CYS A 156 3.34 1.10 1.09
CA CYS A 156 4.10 0.36 2.11
C CYS A 156 3.24 -0.02 3.32
N LEU A 157 2.36 0.87 3.78
CA LEU A 157 1.39 0.56 4.84
C LEU A 157 0.45 -0.58 4.42
N LEU A 158 -0.07 -0.53 3.19
CA LEU A 158 -0.91 -1.60 2.66
C LEU A 158 -0.18 -2.95 2.63
N TYR A 159 1.05 -2.97 2.10
CA TYR A 159 1.84 -4.20 2.00
C TYR A 159 2.29 -4.75 3.36
N ALA A 160 2.49 -3.89 4.34
CA ALA A 160 2.72 -4.27 5.73
C ALA A 160 1.45 -4.80 6.46
N GLY A 161 0.30 -4.83 5.77
CA GLY A 161 -0.99 -5.27 6.30
C GLY A 161 -1.77 -4.20 7.07
N GLU A 162 -1.32 -2.95 7.06
CA GLU A 162 -1.98 -1.81 7.70
C GLU A 162 -3.03 -1.17 6.80
N THR A 163 -3.96 -1.99 6.31
CA THR A 163 -4.97 -1.59 5.30
C THR A 163 -5.81 -0.37 5.73
N SER A 164 -6.21 -0.28 7.00
CA SER A 164 -6.98 0.87 7.50
C SER A 164 -6.16 2.17 7.48
N THR A 165 -4.89 2.09 7.86
CA THR A 165 -3.97 3.24 7.89
C THR A 165 -3.67 3.69 6.46
N ALA A 166 -3.46 2.75 5.54
CA ALA A 166 -3.29 3.03 4.12
C ALA A 166 -4.53 3.71 3.50
N ARG A 167 -5.75 3.24 3.85
CA ARG A 167 -7.01 3.86 3.41
C ARG A 167 -7.08 5.32 3.81
N THR A 168 -6.89 5.63 5.10
CA THR A 168 -6.94 7.01 5.60
C THR A 168 -5.88 7.90 4.97
N ALA A 169 -4.67 7.37 4.74
CA ALA A 169 -3.62 8.12 4.05
C ALA A 169 -4.02 8.47 2.61
N LEU A 170 -4.55 7.51 1.84
CA LEU A 170 -4.99 7.74 0.46
C LEU A 170 -6.21 8.64 0.37
N GLU A 171 -7.19 8.52 1.28
CA GLU A 171 -8.32 9.45 1.39
C GLU A 171 -7.86 10.89 1.68
N THR A 172 -6.79 11.06 2.45
CA THR A 172 -6.19 12.37 2.69
C THR A 172 -5.55 12.91 1.43
N ILE A 173 -4.76 12.09 0.71
CA ILE A 173 -4.11 12.50 -0.54
C ILE A 173 -5.15 12.92 -1.58
N THR A 174 -6.22 12.13 -1.78
CA THR A 174 -7.26 12.46 -2.77
C THR A 174 -8.13 13.65 -2.37
N SER A 175 -8.18 13.98 -1.07
CA SER A 175 -8.82 15.22 -0.61
C SER A 175 -7.93 16.45 -0.77
N GLU A 176 -6.62 16.31 -0.64
CA GLU A 176 -5.63 17.40 -0.82
C GLU A 176 -5.37 17.68 -2.31
N ASP A 177 -5.29 16.63 -3.11
CA ASP A 177 -5.03 16.64 -4.54
C ASP A 177 -6.04 15.74 -5.26
N PRO A 178 -7.23 16.28 -5.59
CA PRO A 178 -8.27 15.53 -6.29
C PRO A 178 -7.85 15.07 -7.69
N GLU A 179 -6.85 15.69 -8.33
CA GLU A 179 -6.39 15.33 -9.67
C GLU A 179 -5.37 14.17 -9.66
N ASN A 180 -4.98 13.70 -8.47
CA ASN A 180 -4.06 12.58 -8.32
C ASN A 180 -4.72 11.24 -8.68
N ALA A 181 -4.76 10.93 -9.98
CA ALA A 181 -5.36 9.71 -10.48
C ALA A 181 -4.71 8.44 -9.91
N VAL A 182 -3.40 8.47 -9.65
CA VAL A 182 -2.67 7.35 -9.03
C VAL A 182 -3.14 7.14 -7.58
N ALA A 183 -3.36 8.19 -6.79
CA ALA A 183 -3.91 8.06 -5.44
C ALA A 183 -5.34 7.49 -5.47
N TRP A 184 -6.18 7.93 -6.40
CA TRP A 184 -7.53 7.37 -6.59
C TRP A 184 -7.50 5.88 -6.95
N ALA A 185 -6.61 5.48 -7.86
CA ALA A 185 -6.42 4.08 -8.24
C ALA A 185 -6.01 3.23 -7.02
N ASN A 186 -5.08 3.74 -6.21
CA ASN A 186 -4.63 3.07 -4.99
C ASN A 186 -5.70 3.01 -3.90
N LEU A 187 -6.52 4.05 -3.76
CA LEU A 187 -7.68 4.03 -2.85
C LEU A 187 -8.68 2.94 -3.27
N GLY A 188 -8.91 2.80 -4.58
CA GLY A 188 -9.73 1.73 -5.14
C GLY A 188 -9.20 0.34 -4.75
N LEU A 189 -7.88 0.14 -4.87
CA LEU A 189 -7.21 -1.11 -4.46
C LEU A 189 -7.40 -1.41 -2.97
N VAL A 190 -7.21 -0.41 -2.11
CA VAL A 190 -7.37 -0.58 -0.66
C VAL A 190 -8.81 -0.91 -0.28
N CYS A 191 -9.78 -0.24 -0.89
CA CYS A 191 -11.20 -0.53 -0.70
C CYS A 191 -11.56 -1.95 -1.19
N GLU A 192 -11.03 -2.35 -2.35
CA GLU A 192 -11.24 -3.70 -2.89
C GLU A 192 -10.69 -4.78 -1.95
N ILE A 193 -9.46 -4.61 -1.45
CA ILE A 193 -8.85 -5.54 -0.47
C ILE A 193 -9.66 -5.60 0.83
N SER A 194 -10.26 -4.47 1.22
CA SER A 194 -11.10 -4.39 2.42
C SER A 194 -12.51 -4.99 2.22
N GLY A 195 -12.86 -5.40 0.99
CA GLY A 195 -14.19 -5.92 0.64
C GLY A 195 -15.25 -4.83 0.46
N ASP A 196 -14.87 -3.56 0.45
CA ASP A 196 -15.76 -2.42 0.23
C ASP A 196 -15.88 -2.15 -1.29
N THR A 197 -16.60 -3.05 -1.97
CA THR A 197 -16.71 -3.06 -3.44
C THR A 197 -17.27 -1.75 -3.99
N GLU A 198 -18.24 -1.12 -3.33
CA GLU A 198 -18.84 0.14 -3.80
C GLU A 198 -17.86 1.31 -3.68
N ALA A 199 -17.12 1.41 -2.57
CA ALA A 199 -16.06 2.41 -2.45
C ALA A 199 -14.93 2.17 -3.44
N ALA A 200 -14.58 0.90 -3.70
CA ALA A 200 -13.58 0.54 -4.69
C ALA A 200 -13.99 1.02 -6.09
N ARG A 201 -15.25 0.77 -6.49
CA ARG A 201 -15.80 1.25 -7.77
C ARG A 201 -15.73 2.75 -7.89
N THR A 202 -16.16 3.46 -6.85
CA THR A 202 -16.17 4.93 -6.82
C THR A 202 -14.75 5.48 -7.03
N ALA A 203 -13.78 4.97 -6.29
CA ALA A 203 -12.39 5.43 -6.38
C ALA A 203 -11.74 5.07 -7.74
N TYR A 204 -11.99 3.88 -8.28
CA TYR A 204 -11.51 3.53 -9.63
C TYR A 204 -12.14 4.38 -10.74
N SER A 205 -13.43 4.73 -10.62
CA SER A 205 -14.07 5.66 -11.55
C SER A 205 -13.42 7.04 -11.50
N ALA A 206 -13.12 7.57 -10.31
CA ALA A 206 -12.38 8.82 -10.16
C ALA A 206 -10.97 8.74 -10.78
N ALA A 207 -10.25 7.63 -10.61
CA ALA A 207 -8.95 7.44 -11.25
C ALA A 207 -9.01 7.51 -12.79
N ILE A 208 -10.09 7.02 -13.39
CA ILE A 208 -10.31 7.10 -14.85
C ILE A 208 -10.64 8.54 -15.28
N GLU A 209 -11.42 9.26 -14.48
CA GLU A 209 -11.80 10.66 -14.73
C GLU A 209 -10.59 11.60 -14.69
N HIS A 210 -9.68 11.37 -13.74
CA HIS A 210 -8.49 12.21 -13.53
C HIS A 210 -7.26 11.78 -14.35
N ASP A 211 -7.33 10.67 -15.10
CA ASP A 211 -6.29 10.25 -16.07
C ASP A 211 -6.92 9.89 -17.43
N PRO A 212 -7.63 10.83 -18.09
CA PRO A 212 -8.42 10.53 -19.28
C PRO A 212 -7.56 10.02 -20.45
N ASP A 213 -6.31 10.47 -20.54
CA ASP A 213 -5.36 10.10 -21.58
C ASP A 213 -4.43 8.95 -21.16
N ASN A 214 -4.61 8.41 -19.95
CA ASN A 214 -3.79 7.32 -19.41
C ASN A 214 -2.29 7.67 -19.32
N ALA A 215 -1.96 8.94 -19.09
CA ALA A 215 -0.57 9.40 -18.98
C ALA A 215 0.13 8.79 -17.75
N GLN A 216 -0.61 8.55 -16.68
CA GLN A 216 -0.08 7.98 -15.43
C GLN A 216 -0.34 6.46 -15.34
N GLY A 217 -1.03 5.87 -16.32
CA GLY A 217 -1.43 4.45 -16.32
C GLY A 217 -2.58 4.12 -15.37
N ALA A 218 -3.07 5.09 -14.59
CA ALA A 218 -4.11 4.90 -13.59
C ALA A 218 -5.43 4.47 -14.23
N LYS A 219 -5.79 5.06 -15.37
CA LYS A 219 -7.01 4.68 -16.13
C LYS A 219 -7.00 3.23 -16.57
N SER A 220 -5.90 2.75 -17.15
CA SER A 220 -5.79 1.37 -17.64
C SER A 220 -5.87 0.38 -16.51
N TYR A 221 -5.23 0.67 -15.38
CA TYR A 221 -5.34 -0.17 -14.19
C TYR A 221 -6.76 -0.17 -13.63
N ALA A 222 -7.34 1.00 -13.36
CA ALA A 222 -8.67 1.14 -12.78
C ALA A 222 -9.75 0.48 -13.66
N SER A 223 -9.64 0.61 -14.98
CA SER A 223 -10.56 -0.04 -15.93
C SER A 223 -10.52 -1.57 -15.84
N GLN A 224 -9.32 -2.16 -15.70
CA GLN A 224 -9.16 -3.60 -15.52
C GLN A 224 -9.77 -4.06 -14.20
N ARG A 225 -9.57 -3.31 -13.11
CA ARG A 225 -10.15 -3.63 -11.80
C ARG A 225 -11.67 -3.55 -11.80
N LEU A 226 -12.24 -2.49 -12.36
CA LEU A 226 -13.69 -2.35 -12.51
C LEU A 226 -14.31 -3.49 -13.32
N LEU A 227 -13.65 -3.93 -14.39
CA LEU A 227 -14.11 -5.08 -15.16
C LEU A 227 -14.15 -6.36 -14.30
N ALA A 228 -13.09 -6.61 -13.52
CA ALA A 228 -13.03 -7.77 -12.62
C ALA A 228 -14.11 -7.73 -11.51
N LEU A 229 -14.41 -6.56 -10.96
CA LEU A 229 -15.47 -6.38 -9.96
C LEU A 229 -16.87 -6.62 -10.57
N ASN A 230 -17.09 -6.24 -11.82
CA ASN A 230 -18.36 -6.47 -12.53
C ASN A 230 -18.61 -7.95 -12.85
N THR A 231 -17.59 -8.68 -13.28
CA THR A 231 -17.71 -10.09 -13.66
C THR A 231 -17.87 -11.00 -12.44
N SER A 232 -17.24 -10.65 -11.31
CA SER A 232 -17.41 -11.36 -10.04
C SER A 232 -18.79 -11.15 -9.41
N GLY A 233 -19.35 -9.94 -9.46
CA GLY A 233 -20.72 -9.67 -8.99
C GLY A 233 -21.81 -10.36 -9.82
N SER A 234 -21.69 -10.33 -11.15
CA SER A 234 -22.66 -10.93 -12.08
C SER A 234 -22.80 -12.45 -11.92
N SER A 235 -21.72 -13.11 -11.49
CA SER A 235 -21.72 -14.56 -11.25
C SER A 235 -22.51 -14.96 -9.99
N SER A 236 -22.71 -14.03 -9.05
CA SER A 236 -23.47 -14.27 -7.82
C SER A 236 -24.98 -13.96 -7.98
N GLU A 237 -25.35 -12.98 -8.80
CA GLU A 237 -26.75 -12.62 -9.05
C GLU A 237 -27.46 -13.62 -9.98
N GLY A 238 -26.75 -14.22 -10.94
CA GLY A 238 -27.30 -15.23 -11.86
C GLY A 238 -27.77 -16.53 -11.19
N LEU A 239 -27.21 -16.87 -10.02
CA LEU A 239 -27.59 -18.06 -9.25
C LEU A 239 -28.79 -17.82 -8.31
N SER A 240 -29.02 -16.57 -7.87
CA SER A 240 -30.19 -16.25 -7.03
C SER A 240 -31.47 -16.09 -7.84
N GLY A 241 -31.38 -15.66 -9.10
CA GLY A 241 -32.55 -15.53 -10.00
C GLY A 241 -33.07 -16.87 -10.52
N THR A 242 -32.19 -17.85 -10.74
CA THR A 242 -32.54 -19.19 -11.26
C THR A 242 -33.14 -20.12 -10.20
N LEU A 243 -32.85 -19.93 -8.91
CA LEU A 243 -33.46 -20.71 -7.83
C LEU A 243 -34.85 -20.22 -7.42
N ARG A 244 -35.22 -18.98 -7.75
CA ARG A 244 -36.53 -18.41 -7.41
C ARG A 244 -37.64 -18.77 -8.40
N ASP A 245 -37.28 -19.16 -9.62
CA ASP A 245 -38.22 -19.54 -10.69
C ASP A 245 -38.60 -21.03 -10.65
N LEU A 246 -37.79 -21.86 -9.96
CA LEU A 246 -38.03 -23.30 -9.82
C LEU A 246 -38.95 -23.67 -8.64
N SER A 247 -39.28 -22.74 -7.73
CA SER A 247 -40.21 -22.99 -6.63
C SER A 247 -41.68 -22.72 -6.99
N ASP A 248 -41.94 -21.95 -8.05
CA ASP A 248 -43.27 -21.41 -8.34
C ASP A 248 -44.01 -22.17 -9.47
N THR A 249 -43.39 -23.19 -10.06
CA THR A 249 -43.99 -23.98 -11.17
C THR A 249 -44.52 -25.35 -10.74
N ASN A 250 -44.84 -25.56 -9.45
CA ASN A 250 -45.32 -26.86 -8.97
C ASN A 250 -46.47 -26.71 -7.95
N ILE A 251 -47.62 -26.19 -8.41
CA ILE A 251 -48.95 -26.42 -7.82
C ILE A 251 -49.95 -26.66 -8.95
#